data_AF-A0AAN6DUS6-F1
#
_entry.id   AF-A0AAN6DUS6-F1
#
_cell.length_a   1.000
_cell.length_b   1.000
_cell.length_c   1.000
_cell.angle_alpha   90.00
_cell.angle_beta   90.00
_cell.angle_gamma   90.00
#
_symmetry.space_group_name_H-M   'P 1'
#
loop_
_entity.id
_entity.type
_entity.pdbx_description
1 polymer ?
#
loop_
_entity_poly.entity_id
_entity_poly.type
_entity_poly.pdbx_seq_one_letter_code
_entity_poly.pdbx_strand_id
1 'polypeptide(L)'
;MGRKKIIIDTDPGIDDVLAILLALSMPAEVEVVLLSVTFGNTDVDKSLRNLLSLLHVLQKESEWRQRQDRKRNVELWGPNGRKPIVAVGAATSLAGQAHDCDCFHGIDGLGGIHEKVLDLTSLPNKLAKPGWEQMPEYSPPQEWCRLFSDDGTDADKDSKSALPFEASSVDAAAEMLRILQEHPPDTITIVALGPLTNCALAASRDPATFLRCKELVVMGGAVHVPGNTTPFAEANIYADAHAAALVFSLTSPDPSLTMPLSFGPASFTGPGKSVAHGQAKRRLNLTLFPLDITTTHLMHKEDYDQAMANDLEDGSPLARWLSMCVSALFDKVASQRRATGGQCGSSTNTAVQLHDPLCMWYAMTSDALEWKTAIDCGWEDIRVEVIGEWTKGQTVIDGRMMVKHSQQSLGLEAGESSRNKRSWLIEGQGNKVKRIVGSPGASTFGQYLLEAIVG
;
A
#
# COMPACT_ATOMS: atom_id res chain seq x y z
N MET A 1 9.10 23.37 9.20
CA MET A 1 8.10 23.01 8.16
C MET A 1 6.87 22.44 8.85
N GLY A 2 5.68 22.57 8.27
CA GLY A 2 4.47 21.94 8.82
C GLY A 2 4.46 20.42 8.58
N ARG A 3 3.61 19.69 9.31
CA ARG A 3 3.41 18.24 9.14
C ARG A 3 2.94 17.91 7.72
N LYS A 4 3.45 16.81 7.17
CA LYS A 4 3.02 16.27 5.88
C LYS A 4 1.68 15.57 6.04
N LYS A 5 0.69 15.95 5.25
CA LYS A 5 -0.62 15.29 5.25
C LYS A 5 -0.58 14.11 4.29
N ILE A 6 -0.92 12.93 4.78
CA ILE A 6 -0.82 11.67 4.04
C ILE A 6 -2.17 10.96 4.01
N ILE A 7 -2.56 10.51 2.82
CA ILE A 7 -3.56 9.47 2.61
C ILE A 7 -2.81 8.14 2.45
N ILE A 8 -3.22 7.12 3.18
CA ILE A 8 -2.70 5.74 3.03
C ILE A 8 -3.81 4.92 2.38
N ASP A 9 -3.55 4.36 1.20
CA ASP A 9 -4.45 3.45 0.48
C ASP A 9 -3.84 2.04 0.55
N THR A 10 -4.50 1.12 1.27
CA THR A 10 -3.88 -0.10 1.81
C THR A 10 -4.84 -1.30 1.79
N ASP A 11 -4.30 -2.50 1.80
CA ASP A 11 -4.98 -3.80 1.88
C ASP A 11 -4.39 -4.62 3.04
N PRO A 12 -4.66 -4.22 4.30
CA PRO A 12 -3.77 -4.50 5.42
C PRO A 12 -3.35 -5.96 5.59
N GLY A 13 -2.12 -6.23 5.14
CA GLY A 13 -1.28 -7.34 5.52
C GLY A 13 -0.34 -6.95 6.66
N ILE A 14 0.58 -7.86 6.99
CA ILE A 14 1.53 -7.63 8.09
C ILE A 14 2.47 -6.45 7.76
N ASP A 15 2.87 -6.29 6.50
CA ASP A 15 3.78 -5.23 6.07
C ASP A 15 3.09 -3.84 6.04
N ASP A 16 1.84 -3.77 5.55
CA ASP A 16 0.99 -2.58 5.65
C ASP A 16 0.82 -2.11 7.09
N VAL A 17 0.59 -3.04 8.02
CA VAL A 17 0.44 -2.73 9.45
C VAL A 17 1.70 -2.05 9.97
N LEU A 18 2.89 -2.53 9.59
CA LEU A 18 4.16 -1.88 9.97
C LEU A 18 4.31 -0.49 9.35
N ALA A 19 3.84 -0.29 8.11
CA ALA A 19 3.85 1.02 7.46
C ALA A 19 2.90 2.02 8.15
N ILE A 20 1.69 1.59 8.52
CA ILE A 20 0.73 2.40 9.26
C ILE A 20 1.28 2.75 10.64
N LEU A 21 1.87 1.77 11.35
CA LEU A 21 2.51 2.00 12.65
C LEU A 21 3.65 3.02 12.53
N LEU A 22 4.52 2.91 11.52
CA LEU A 22 5.59 3.88 11.29
C LEU A 22 5.04 5.31 11.12
N ALA A 23 3.96 5.48 10.35
CA ALA A 23 3.33 6.78 10.15
C ALA A 23 2.76 7.36 11.46
N LEU A 24 2.07 6.52 12.25
CA LEU A 24 1.45 6.93 13.52
C LEU A 24 2.47 7.13 14.66
N SER A 25 3.65 6.53 14.55
CA SER A 25 4.80 6.77 15.44
C SER A 25 5.50 8.11 15.21
N MET A 26 5.20 8.81 14.12
CA MET A 26 5.89 10.05 13.74
C MET A 26 4.93 11.25 13.62
N PRO A 27 4.14 11.54 14.66
CA PRO A 27 3.09 12.58 14.61
C PRO A 27 3.65 13.99 14.46
N ALA A 28 4.93 14.22 14.76
CA ALA A 28 5.61 15.50 14.53
C ALA A 28 5.88 15.76 13.04
N GLU A 29 5.94 14.70 12.23
CA GLU A 29 6.31 14.72 10.81
C GLU A 29 5.10 14.51 9.90
N VAL A 30 4.17 13.63 10.31
CA VAL A 30 3.03 13.18 9.51
C VAL A 30 1.69 13.44 10.20
N GLU A 31 0.69 13.78 9.39
CA GLU A 31 -0.73 13.74 9.74
C GLU A 31 -1.42 12.77 8.77
N VAL A 32 -1.81 11.59 9.26
CA VAL A 32 -2.60 10.63 8.47
C VAL A 32 -4.04 11.12 8.42
N VAL A 33 -4.48 11.60 7.25
CA VAL A 33 -5.82 12.19 7.08
C VAL A 33 -6.86 11.18 6.63
N LEU A 34 -6.43 10.09 5.96
CA LEU A 34 -7.30 9.01 5.49
C LEU A 34 -6.53 7.68 5.49
N LEU A 35 -7.18 6.67 6.02
CA LEU A 35 -6.88 5.25 5.86
C LEU A 35 -7.96 4.66 4.93
N SER A 36 -7.59 4.51 3.67
CA SER A 36 -8.42 3.95 2.61
C SER A 36 -8.11 2.45 2.49
N VAL A 37 -9.14 1.61 2.46
CA VAL A 37 -9.00 0.14 2.40
C VAL A 37 -9.39 -0.39 1.02
N THR A 38 -8.62 -1.31 0.45
CA THR A 38 -8.94 -2.06 -0.77
C THR A 38 -8.74 -3.56 -0.56
N PHE A 39 -9.16 -4.38 -1.51
CA PHE A 39 -8.74 -5.78 -1.64
C PHE A 39 -7.26 -5.88 -2.07
N GLY A 40 -6.65 -7.05 -1.85
CA GLY A 40 -5.29 -7.38 -2.30
C GLY A 40 -4.78 -8.62 -1.55
N ASN A 41 -3.91 -8.45 -0.56
CA ASN A 41 -3.44 -9.47 0.38
C ASN A 41 -4.55 -10.41 0.87
N THR A 42 -5.74 -9.84 1.05
CA THR A 42 -6.98 -10.53 1.38
C THR A 42 -8.17 -9.78 0.75
N ASP A 43 -9.38 -10.32 0.83
CA ASP A 43 -10.61 -9.59 0.46
C ASP A 43 -10.77 -8.30 1.29
N VAL A 44 -11.57 -7.36 0.78
CA VAL A 44 -11.72 -6.02 1.36
C VAL A 44 -12.34 -6.06 2.76
N ASP A 45 -13.23 -7.01 3.06
CA ASP A 45 -13.90 -7.11 4.36
C ASP A 45 -12.91 -7.55 5.45
N LYS A 46 -12.06 -8.53 5.14
CA LYS A 46 -10.95 -8.94 6.02
C LYS A 46 -9.90 -7.84 6.12
N SER A 47 -9.57 -7.15 5.02
CA SER A 47 -8.65 -6.01 5.02
C SER A 47 -9.13 -4.90 5.96
N LEU A 48 -10.43 -4.59 5.92
CA LEU A 48 -11.07 -3.66 6.85
C LEU A 48 -10.98 -4.17 8.29
N ARG A 49 -11.32 -5.43 8.52
CA ARG A 49 -11.21 -6.03 9.86
C ARG A 49 -9.79 -5.92 10.41
N ASN A 50 -8.77 -6.19 9.59
CA ASN A 50 -7.36 -6.09 9.97
C ASN A 50 -6.99 -4.67 10.38
N LEU A 51 -7.43 -3.67 9.62
CA LEU A 51 -7.25 -2.25 9.99
C LEU A 51 -7.92 -1.94 11.32
N LEU A 52 -9.18 -2.35 11.50
CA LEU A 52 -9.94 -2.11 12.72
C LEU A 52 -9.32 -2.82 13.93
N SER A 53 -8.76 -4.03 13.75
CA SER A 53 -7.97 -4.74 14.77
C SER A 53 -6.78 -3.90 15.21
N LEU A 54 -6.00 -3.37 14.26
CA LEU A 54 -4.85 -2.51 14.56
C LEU A 54 -5.28 -1.28 15.37
N LEU A 55 -6.32 -0.56 14.93
CA LEU A 55 -6.80 0.64 15.63
C LEU A 55 -7.32 0.32 17.05
N HIS A 56 -7.97 -0.84 17.23
CA HIS A 56 -8.41 -1.33 18.54
C HIS A 56 -7.25 -1.69 19.46
N VAL A 57 -6.24 -2.41 18.94
CA VAL A 57 -5.02 -2.75 19.68
C VAL A 57 -4.29 -1.50 20.11
N LEU A 58 -4.17 -0.51 19.23
CA LEU A 58 -3.56 0.77 19.54
C LEU A 58 -4.34 1.55 20.60
N GLN A 59 -5.67 1.46 20.61
CA GLN A 59 -6.48 2.10 21.65
C GLN A 59 -6.15 1.49 23.01
N LYS A 60 -6.08 0.16 23.09
CA LYS A 60 -5.67 -0.58 24.29
C LYS A 60 -4.25 -0.26 24.72
N GLU A 61 -3.33 -0.18 23.77
CA GLU A 61 -1.93 0.21 24.02
C GLU A 61 -1.86 1.61 24.64
N SER A 62 -2.62 2.56 24.11
CA SER A 62 -2.67 3.93 24.61
C SER A 62 -3.19 3.99 26.05
N GLU A 63 -4.25 3.24 26.37
CA GLU A 63 -4.78 3.17 27.73
C GLU A 63 -3.83 2.47 28.69
N TRP A 64 -3.15 1.42 28.23
CA TRP A 64 -2.17 0.69 29.03
C TRP A 64 -0.96 1.57 29.38
N ARG A 65 -0.37 2.28 28.40
CA ARG A 65 0.77 3.20 28.65
C ARG A 65 0.40 4.34 29.60
N GLN A 66 -0.80 4.89 29.46
CA GLN A 66 -1.31 5.94 30.36
C GLN A 66 -1.40 5.46 31.82
N ARG A 67 -1.86 4.22 32.05
CA ARG A 67 -1.91 3.62 33.40
C ARG A 67 -0.53 3.37 34.00
N GLN A 68 0.49 3.21 33.17
CA GLN A 68 1.88 2.95 33.58
C GLN A 68 2.73 4.24 33.67
N ASP A 69 2.14 5.43 33.47
CA ASP A 69 2.85 6.72 33.37
C ASP A 69 4.02 6.71 32.36
N ARG A 70 3.86 5.93 31.27
CA ARG A 70 4.85 5.84 30.19
C ARG A 70 4.55 6.89 29.12
N LYS A 71 5.60 7.57 28.64
CA LYS A 71 5.50 8.49 27.49
C LYS A 71 5.10 7.71 26.22
N ARG A 72 4.39 8.38 25.32
CA ARG A 72 3.91 7.82 24.04
C ARG A 72 5.00 7.89 22.97
N ASN A 73 5.12 6.83 22.16
CA ASN A 73 5.76 6.89 20.84
C ASN A 73 4.72 6.90 19.73
N VAL A 74 3.68 6.06 19.87
CA VAL A 74 2.56 6.00 18.93
C VAL A 74 1.46 6.97 19.37
N GLU A 75 1.22 8.01 18.58
CA GLU A 75 0.02 8.85 18.73
C GLU A 75 -1.03 8.39 17.71
N LEU A 76 -2.01 7.63 18.20
CA LEU A 76 -3.23 7.27 17.46
C LEU A 76 -3.95 8.46 16.83
N TRP A 77 -3.80 9.62 17.46
CA TRP A 77 -4.51 10.83 17.14
C TRP A 77 -3.55 11.82 16.51
N GLY A 78 -3.97 12.40 15.40
CA GLY A 78 -3.33 13.57 14.84
C GLY A 78 -3.36 14.76 15.81
N PRO A 79 -2.74 15.89 15.42
CA PRO A 79 -2.69 17.08 16.26
C PRO A 79 -4.08 17.51 16.72
N ASN A 80 -4.20 17.94 17.98
CA ASN A 80 -5.45 18.34 18.63
C ASN A 80 -6.50 17.22 18.78
N GLY A 81 -6.08 15.95 18.76
CA GLY A 81 -7.00 14.81 18.94
C GLY A 81 -7.75 14.44 17.66
N ARG A 82 -7.29 14.90 16.50
CA ARG A 82 -7.95 14.62 15.21
C ARG A 82 -7.76 13.16 14.82
N LYS A 83 -8.84 12.45 14.53
CA LYS A 83 -8.80 11.03 14.21
C LYS A 83 -8.57 10.84 12.71
N PRO A 84 -7.87 9.77 12.28
CA PRO A 84 -7.85 9.42 10.87
C PRO A 84 -9.26 9.03 10.42
N ILE A 85 -9.61 9.41 9.20
CA ILE A 85 -10.82 8.90 8.54
C ILE A 85 -10.53 7.49 8.05
N VAL A 86 -11.48 6.58 8.18
CA VAL A 86 -11.43 5.23 7.59
C VAL A 86 -12.50 5.15 6.52
N ALA A 87 -12.13 4.73 5.31
CA ALA A 87 -13.06 4.53 4.21
C ALA A 87 -12.81 3.19 3.50
N VAL A 88 -13.89 2.49 3.20
CA VAL A 88 -13.86 1.20 2.49
C VAL A 88 -13.94 1.45 0.99
N GLY A 89 -13.06 0.82 0.23
CA GLY A 89 -12.93 0.98 -1.20
C GLY A 89 -13.40 -0.22 -2.01
N ALA A 90 -12.75 -0.43 -3.14
CA ALA A 90 -13.10 -1.49 -4.07
C ALA A 90 -12.96 -2.89 -3.44
N ALA A 91 -13.91 -3.77 -3.74
CA ALA A 91 -13.87 -5.18 -3.36
C ALA A 91 -13.17 -6.07 -4.40
N THR A 92 -13.06 -5.59 -5.65
CA THR A 92 -12.50 -6.34 -6.77
C THR A 92 -11.79 -5.40 -7.75
N SER A 93 -10.97 -5.97 -8.64
CA SER A 93 -10.28 -5.21 -9.69
C SER A 93 -11.24 -4.52 -10.64
N LEU A 94 -10.77 -3.49 -11.36
CA LEU A 94 -11.52 -2.77 -12.39
C LEU A 94 -12.06 -3.69 -13.49
N ALA A 95 -11.36 -4.78 -13.79
CA ALA A 95 -11.79 -5.78 -14.76
C ALA A 95 -12.78 -6.80 -14.19
N GLY A 96 -13.17 -6.68 -12.91
CA GLY A 96 -14.09 -7.59 -12.22
C GLY A 96 -13.52 -9.00 -12.01
N GLN A 97 -12.20 -9.17 -12.14
CA GLN A 97 -11.56 -10.46 -11.95
C GLN A 97 -11.47 -10.77 -10.45
N ALA A 98 -11.85 -12.00 -10.09
CA ALA A 98 -11.62 -12.53 -8.75
C ALA A 98 -10.11 -12.52 -8.47
N HIS A 99 -9.73 -11.99 -7.31
CA HIS A 99 -8.35 -11.96 -6.87
C HIS A 99 -8.08 -13.18 -5.99
N ASP A 100 -7.25 -14.10 -6.46
CA ASP A 100 -6.76 -15.21 -5.65
C ASP A 100 -5.69 -14.67 -4.68
N CYS A 101 -6.02 -14.67 -3.39
CA CYS A 101 -5.11 -14.21 -2.34
C CYS A 101 -4.09 -15.33 -2.04
N ASP A 102 -2.80 -15.08 -2.27
CA ASP A 102 -1.74 -16.11 -2.13
C ASP A 102 -1.46 -16.56 -0.68
N CYS A 103 -2.29 -16.12 0.29
CA CYS A 103 -2.23 -16.48 1.72
C CYS A 103 -0.80 -16.34 2.31
N PHE A 104 0.03 -15.46 1.74
CA PHE A 104 1.39 -15.22 2.21
C PHE A 104 1.35 -14.66 3.64
N HIS A 105 0.43 -13.73 3.86
CA HIS A 105 0.10 -13.15 5.15
C HIS A 105 -0.91 -14.00 5.96
N GLY A 106 -1.13 -15.27 5.63
CA GLY A 106 -2.19 -16.09 6.24
C GLY A 106 -3.56 -15.90 5.58
N ILE A 107 -4.52 -16.74 5.96
CA ILE A 107 -5.88 -16.77 5.36
C ILE A 107 -6.67 -15.48 5.64
N ASP A 108 -6.35 -14.83 6.76
CA ASP A 108 -6.95 -13.59 7.21
C ASP A 108 -6.12 -12.34 6.88
N GLY A 109 -4.93 -12.49 6.30
CA GLY A 109 -3.99 -11.39 6.07
C GLY A 109 -3.13 -10.99 7.27
N LEU A 110 -3.28 -11.63 8.44
CA LEU A 110 -2.49 -11.32 9.65
C LEU A 110 -1.93 -12.55 10.36
N GLY A 111 -1.61 -13.60 9.62
CA GLY A 111 -0.97 -14.82 10.13
C GLY A 111 -1.95 -15.82 10.75
N GLY A 112 -3.24 -15.67 10.50
CA GLY A 112 -4.32 -16.52 11.03
C GLY A 112 -4.79 -16.13 12.42
N ILE A 113 -4.50 -14.91 12.90
CA ILE A 113 -4.87 -14.45 14.25
C ILE A 113 -6.39 -14.41 14.48
N HIS A 114 -7.18 -14.36 13.41
CA HIS A 114 -8.62 -14.29 13.49
C HIS A 114 -9.32 -15.63 13.21
N GLU A 115 -8.58 -16.68 12.85
CA GLU A 115 -9.16 -17.98 12.57
C GLU A 115 -9.50 -18.73 13.85
N LYS A 116 -10.52 -19.60 13.78
CA LYS A 116 -10.81 -20.58 14.84
C LYS A 116 -9.89 -21.78 14.68
N VAL A 117 -9.66 -22.54 15.75
CA VAL A 117 -8.89 -23.81 15.79
C VAL A 117 -9.12 -24.70 14.59
N LEU A 118 -8.38 -24.44 13.50
CA LEU A 118 -8.11 -25.40 12.45
C LEU A 118 -7.35 -26.51 13.14
N ASP A 119 -7.90 -27.71 13.10
CA ASP A 119 -7.35 -28.90 13.74
C ASP A 119 -5.94 -29.18 13.19
N LEU A 120 -4.93 -28.62 13.88
CA LEU A 120 -3.51 -28.70 13.52
C LEU A 120 -2.94 -30.12 13.69
N THR A 121 -3.77 -31.12 14.05
CA THR A 121 -3.37 -32.53 14.13
C THR A 121 -2.96 -33.12 12.77
N SER A 122 -3.24 -32.42 11.66
CA SER A 122 -2.89 -32.84 10.29
C SER A 122 -1.56 -32.28 9.73
N LEU A 123 -0.83 -31.41 10.45
CA LEU A 123 0.43 -30.83 9.97
C LEU A 123 1.69 -31.49 10.59
N PRO A 124 2.74 -31.83 9.81
CA PRO A 124 3.75 -32.82 10.25
C PRO A 124 4.83 -32.33 11.22
N ASN A 125 4.81 -31.08 11.71
CA ASN A 125 5.88 -30.55 12.56
C ASN A 125 5.33 -29.91 13.83
N LYS A 126 5.50 -30.65 14.93
CA LYS A 126 5.19 -30.26 16.31
C LYS A 126 6.12 -29.13 16.78
N LEU A 127 5.66 -27.90 16.68
CA LEU A 127 5.87 -26.90 17.73
C LEU A 127 4.53 -26.80 18.46
N ALA A 128 4.52 -27.18 19.74
CA ALA A 128 3.38 -26.89 20.60
C ALA A 128 3.26 -25.37 20.70
N LYS A 129 2.47 -24.76 19.81
CA LYS A 129 2.05 -23.37 19.96
C LYS A 129 1.17 -23.31 21.21
N PRO A 130 1.39 -22.38 22.16
CA PRO A 130 0.50 -22.22 23.30
C PRO A 130 -0.94 -22.11 22.79
N GLY A 131 -1.87 -22.76 23.50
CA GLY A 131 -3.28 -22.83 23.15
C GLY A 131 -3.83 -21.45 22.81
N TRP A 132 -4.10 -21.26 21.54
CA TRP A 132 -4.76 -20.10 20.99
C TRP A 132 -6.26 -20.28 21.20
N GLU A 133 -6.66 -20.16 22.45
CA GLU A 133 -7.99 -19.66 22.72
C GLU A 133 -8.11 -18.34 21.94
N GLN A 134 -9.19 -18.18 21.18
CA GLN A 134 -9.54 -16.91 20.57
C GLN A 134 -9.21 -15.82 21.59
N MET A 135 -8.41 -14.83 21.22
CA MET A 135 -8.20 -13.65 22.04
C MET A 135 -9.16 -12.58 21.53
N PRO A 136 -10.48 -12.70 21.82
CA PRO A 136 -11.49 -11.75 21.34
C PRO A 136 -11.16 -10.33 21.77
N GLU A 137 -10.34 -10.17 22.80
CA GLU A 137 -9.83 -8.89 23.27
C GLU A 137 -9.06 -8.09 22.21
N TYR A 138 -8.44 -8.72 21.20
CA TYR A 138 -7.75 -8.02 20.10
C TYR A 138 -8.52 -8.01 18.77
N SER A 139 -9.66 -8.69 18.72
CA SER A 139 -10.60 -8.52 17.60
C SER A 139 -11.34 -7.20 17.74
N PRO A 140 -11.64 -6.50 16.65
CA PRO A 140 -12.39 -5.26 16.71
C PRO A 140 -13.82 -5.56 17.19
N PRO A 141 -14.45 -4.65 17.94
CA PRO A 141 -15.87 -4.76 18.27
C PRO A 141 -16.69 -4.94 16.99
N GLN A 142 -17.66 -5.87 17.00
CA GLN A 142 -18.49 -6.15 15.80
C GLN A 142 -19.25 -4.90 15.32
N GLU A 143 -19.57 -4.01 16.25
CA GLU A 143 -20.22 -2.74 16.01
C GLU A 143 -19.39 -1.85 15.08
N TRP A 144 -18.05 -1.93 15.14
CA TRP A 144 -17.18 -1.13 14.27
C TRP A 144 -17.27 -1.57 12.82
N CYS A 145 -17.33 -2.89 12.57
CA CYS A 145 -17.51 -3.41 11.21
C CYS A 145 -18.88 -3.01 10.63
N ARG A 146 -19.93 -2.99 11.46
CA ARG A 146 -21.28 -2.58 11.03
C ARG A 146 -21.40 -1.11 10.63
N LEU A 147 -20.44 -0.26 11.01
CA LEU A 147 -20.42 1.14 10.58
C LEU A 147 -20.26 1.31 9.07
N PHE A 148 -19.74 0.28 8.39
CA PHE A 148 -19.44 0.29 6.96
C PHE A 148 -20.38 -0.59 6.13
N SER A 149 -21.33 -1.28 6.78
CA SER A 149 -22.36 -2.08 6.10
C SER A 149 -23.57 -1.24 5.70
N ASP A 150 -24.21 -1.57 4.58
CA ASP A 150 -25.43 -0.92 4.07
C ASP A 150 -26.63 -0.96 5.03
N ASP A 151 -26.57 -1.81 6.08
CA ASP A 151 -27.65 -2.06 7.03
C ASP A 151 -27.91 -0.91 8.02
N GLY A 152 -27.25 0.24 7.87
CA GLY A 152 -27.75 1.54 8.31
C GLY A 152 -28.13 1.67 9.79
N THR A 153 -27.51 0.93 10.70
CA THR A 153 -27.74 1.19 12.13
C THR A 153 -27.04 2.50 12.49
N ASP A 154 -27.85 3.52 12.83
CA ASP A 154 -27.41 4.72 13.53
C ASP A 154 -26.74 4.30 14.84
N ALA A 155 -25.43 4.05 14.80
CA ALA A 155 -24.64 4.00 16.02
C ALA A 155 -24.82 5.34 16.72
N ASP A 156 -25.23 5.28 18.00
CA ASP A 156 -25.53 6.44 18.82
C ASP A 156 -24.37 7.46 18.74
N LYS A 157 -24.68 8.76 18.72
CA LYS A 157 -23.66 9.82 18.54
C LYS A 157 -22.58 9.75 19.61
N ASP A 158 -22.96 9.34 20.82
CA ASP A 158 -22.04 9.13 21.94
C ASP A 158 -21.05 7.98 21.69
N SER A 159 -21.49 6.91 21.01
CA SER A 159 -20.65 5.77 20.62
C SER A 159 -19.62 6.14 19.55
N LYS A 160 -19.98 6.98 18.57
CA LYS A 160 -19.04 7.47 17.52
C LYS A 160 -17.92 8.36 18.09
N SER A 161 -18.19 9.10 19.16
CA SER A 161 -17.20 9.97 19.80
C SER A 161 -16.03 9.20 20.45
N ALA A 162 -16.24 7.93 20.80
CA ALA A 162 -15.26 7.07 21.48
C ALA A 162 -14.34 6.28 20.53
N LEU A 163 -14.64 6.22 19.23
CA LEU A 163 -13.88 5.43 18.25
C LEU A 163 -12.46 5.98 18.02
N PRO A 164 -11.45 5.14 17.75
CA PRO A 164 -10.11 5.59 17.37
C PRO A 164 -10.00 6.22 15.97
N PHE A 165 -11.11 6.31 15.24
CA PHE A 165 -11.19 6.82 13.87
C PHE A 165 -12.53 7.50 13.60
N GLU A 166 -12.63 8.19 12.46
CA GLU A 166 -13.88 8.67 11.88
C GLU A 166 -14.31 7.73 10.74
N ALA A 167 -15.45 7.06 10.87
CA ALA A 167 -15.98 6.19 9.82
C ALA A 167 -16.57 7.02 8.67
N SER A 168 -16.03 6.87 7.46
CA SER A 168 -16.60 7.46 6.24
C SER A 168 -17.91 6.77 5.86
N SER A 169 -18.90 7.56 5.44
CA SER A 169 -20.16 7.05 4.87
C SER A 169 -20.12 6.91 3.35
N VAL A 170 -18.99 7.23 2.72
CA VAL A 170 -18.78 7.11 1.27
C VAL A 170 -17.56 6.24 1.00
N ASP A 171 -17.49 5.69 -0.22
CA ASP A 171 -16.38 4.85 -0.62
C ASP A 171 -15.04 5.61 -0.62
N ALA A 172 -13.95 4.86 -0.48
CA ALA A 172 -12.59 5.36 -0.44
C ALA A 172 -12.22 6.35 -1.56
N ALA A 173 -12.63 6.08 -2.80
CA ALA A 173 -12.32 6.94 -3.93
C ALA A 173 -13.05 8.29 -3.84
N ALA A 174 -14.31 8.29 -3.37
CA ALA A 174 -15.04 9.52 -3.12
C ALA A 174 -14.43 10.32 -1.96
N GLU A 175 -14.03 9.64 -0.89
CA GLU A 175 -13.43 10.28 0.29
C GLU A 175 -12.04 10.88 -0.02
N MET A 176 -11.24 10.18 -0.82
CA MET A 176 -9.97 10.69 -1.34
C MET A 176 -10.17 11.98 -2.15
N LEU A 177 -11.14 12.01 -3.06
CA LEU A 177 -11.47 13.22 -3.83
C LEU A 177 -11.96 14.35 -2.94
N ARG A 178 -12.80 14.07 -1.94
CA ARG A 178 -13.29 15.06 -0.96
C ARG A 178 -12.11 15.73 -0.24
N ILE A 179 -11.18 14.94 0.29
CA ILE A 179 -9.99 15.45 0.99
C ILE A 179 -9.10 16.26 0.04
N LEU A 180 -8.81 15.74 -1.16
CA LEU A 180 -8.04 16.50 -2.16
C LEU A 180 -8.73 17.81 -2.55
N GLN A 181 -10.06 17.84 -2.56
CA GLN A 181 -10.85 19.02 -2.89
C GLN A 181 -10.77 20.10 -1.81
N GLU A 182 -10.86 19.70 -0.53
CA GLU A 182 -10.87 20.57 0.65
C GLU A 182 -9.49 21.15 1.00
N HIS A 183 -8.41 20.48 0.59
CA HIS A 183 -7.04 20.90 0.88
C HIS A 183 -6.42 21.65 -0.31
N PRO A 184 -5.53 22.65 -0.11
CA PRO A 184 -4.83 23.29 -1.21
C PRO A 184 -4.10 22.28 -2.11
N PRO A 185 -4.04 22.49 -3.44
CA PRO A 185 -3.25 21.63 -4.32
C PRO A 185 -1.80 21.49 -3.82
N ASP A 186 -1.17 20.36 -4.13
CA ASP A 186 0.23 20.06 -3.76
C ASP A 186 0.50 19.92 -2.25
N THR A 187 -0.53 19.69 -1.43
CA THR A 187 -0.37 19.54 0.03
C THR A 187 -0.61 18.14 0.58
N ILE A 188 -1.31 17.27 -0.17
CA ILE A 188 -1.62 15.89 0.24
C ILE A 188 -0.77 14.93 -0.58
N THR A 189 0.01 14.07 0.09
CA THR A 189 0.68 12.92 -0.53
C THR A 189 -0.21 11.68 -0.35
N ILE A 190 -0.37 10.90 -1.41
CA ILE A 190 -1.05 9.60 -1.34
C ILE A 190 0.02 8.52 -1.35
N VAL A 191 -0.03 7.60 -0.39
CA VAL A 191 0.85 6.43 -0.31
C VAL A 191 -0.02 5.20 -0.55
N ALA A 192 0.08 4.63 -1.74
CA ALA A 192 -0.63 3.43 -2.14
C ALA A 192 0.25 2.20 -1.86
N LEU A 193 -0.18 1.40 -0.89
CA LEU A 193 0.46 0.19 -0.39
C LEU A 193 -0.19 -1.08 -0.95
N GLY A 194 -1.40 -0.95 -1.50
CA GLY A 194 -2.13 -2.04 -2.15
C GLY A 194 -2.40 -1.83 -3.64
N PRO A 195 -3.30 -2.65 -4.23
CA PRO A 195 -3.74 -2.48 -5.61
C PRO A 195 -4.30 -1.08 -5.87
N LEU A 196 -3.92 -0.48 -7.00
CA LEU A 196 -4.22 0.92 -7.33
C LEU A 196 -5.69 1.21 -7.69
N THR A 197 -6.62 0.30 -7.36
CA THR A 197 -8.03 0.34 -7.76
C THR A 197 -8.73 1.58 -7.25
N ASN A 198 -8.57 1.93 -5.96
CA ASN A 198 -9.18 3.12 -5.38
C ASN A 198 -8.64 4.40 -6.03
N CYS A 199 -7.32 4.49 -6.24
CA CYS A 199 -6.68 5.58 -6.96
C CYS A 199 -7.21 5.72 -8.40
N ALA A 200 -7.36 4.61 -9.12
CA ALA A 200 -7.87 4.59 -10.48
C ALA A 200 -9.35 4.98 -10.56
N LEU A 201 -10.17 4.54 -9.59
CA LEU A 201 -11.57 4.94 -9.46
C LEU A 201 -11.69 6.44 -9.17
N ALA A 202 -10.89 6.98 -8.23
CA ALA A 202 -10.87 8.41 -7.92
C ALA A 202 -10.48 9.23 -9.15
N ALA A 203 -9.39 8.83 -9.83
CA ALA A 203 -8.93 9.48 -11.05
C ALA A 203 -9.94 9.40 -12.20
N SER A 204 -10.71 8.32 -12.30
CA SER A 204 -11.75 8.17 -13.33
C SER A 204 -12.97 9.04 -13.06
N ARG A 205 -13.35 9.20 -11.78
CA ARG A 205 -14.50 10.01 -11.35
C ARG A 205 -14.24 11.51 -11.51
N ASP A 206 -13.09 11.98 -11.03
CA ASP A 206 -12.68 13.38 -11.15
C ASP A 206 -11.15 13.50 -11.33
N PRO A 207 -10.67 13.41 -12.59
CA PRO A 207 -9.24 13.50 -12.87
C PRO A 207 -8.64 14.83 -12.43
N ALA A 208 -9.37 15.94 -12.55
CA ALA A 208 -8.86 17.27 -12.23
C ALA A 208 -8.59 17.40 -10.73
N THR A 209 -9.48 16.86 -9.89
CA THR A 209 -9.32 16.84 -8.44
C THR A 209 -8.26 15.84 -8.00
N PHE A 210 -8.26 14.61 -8.55
CA PHE A 210 -7.24 13.60 -8.22
C PHE A 210 -5.82 14.11 -8.49
N LEU A 211 -5.62 14.79 -9.62
CA LEU A 211 -4.33 15.36 -10.00
C LEU A 211 -3.82 16.45 -9.06
N ARG A 212 -4.62 16.97 -8.12
CA ARG A 212 -4.18 17.95 -7.11
C ARG A 212 -3.26 17.38 -6.03
N CYS A 213 -3.14 16.05 -5.91
CA CYS A 213 -2.21 15.45 -4.96
C CYS A 213 -0.76 15.92 -5.23
N LYS A 214 0.02 16.13 -4.17
CA LYS A 214 1.44 16.51 -4.23
C LYS A 214 2.23 15.43 -4.97
N GLU A 215 1.96 14.19 -4.61
CA GLU A 215 2.66 13.01 -5.10
C GLU A 215 1.80 11.78 -4.79
N LEU A 216 1.84 10.81 -5.71
CA LEU A 216 1.41 9.44 -5.48
C LEU A 216 2.65 8.55 -5.34
N VAL A 217 2.88 8.03 -4.14
CA VAL A 217 3.93 7.07 -3.83
C VAL A 217 3.31 5.67 -3.92
N VAL A 218 3.86 4.81 -4.75
CA VAL A 218 3.31 3.48 -5.06
C VAL A 218 4.29 2.39 -4.64
N MET A 219 3.87 1.51 -3.73
CA MET A 219 4.51 0.20 -3.57
C MET A 219 4.00 -0.70 -4.68
N GLY A 220 4.89 -1.13 -5.57
CA GLY A 220 4.53 -2.13 -6.56
C GLY A 220 5.43 -2.16 -7.78
N GLY A 221 5.28 -3.22 -8.56
CA GLY A 221 6.03 -3.48 -9.78
C GLY A 221 7.35 -4.21 -9.55
N ALA A 222 7.86 -4.79 -10.64
CA ALA A 222 9.14 -5.48 -10.70
C ALA A 222 9.74 -5.20 -12.08
N VAL A 223 10.76 -4.34 -12.14
CA VAL A 223 11.23 -3.78 -13.42
C VAL A 223 12.42 -4.55 -13.97
N HIS A 224 13.47 -4.73 -13.16
CA HIS A 224 14.67 -5.48 -13.54
C HIS A 224 14.89 -6.74 -12.70
N VAL A 225 13.93 -7.08 -11.85
CA VAL A 225 13.96 -8.26 -10.98
C VAL A 225 12.73 -9.15 -11.25
N PRO A 226 12.77 -10.43 -10.85
CA PRO A 226 11.59 -11.29 -10.92
C PRO A 226 10.43 -10.74 -10.09
N GLY A 227 9.20 -11.06 -10.51
CA GLY A 227 8.00 -10.82 -9.72
C GLY A 227 7.86 -11.76 -8.52
N ASN A 228 6.92 -11.46 -7.62
CA ASN A 228 6.61 -12.28 -6.43
C ASN A 228 5.28 -13.04 -6.55
N THR A 229 4.38 -12.65 -7.46
CA THR A 229 3.12 -13.38 -7.76
C THR A 229 3.25 -14.23 -9.02
N THR A 230 3.82 -13.66 -10.07
CA THR A 230 4.24 -14.40 -11.27
C THR A 230 5.72 -14.16 -11.50
N PRO A 231 6.39 -14.90 -12.41
CA PRO A 231 7.78 -14.62 -12.73
C PRO A 231 8.08 -13.17 -13.15
N PHE A 232 7.06 -12.42 -13.60
CA PHE A 232 7.21 -11.06 -14.13
C PHE A 232 6.37 -9.99 -13.43
N ALA A 233 5.45 -10.38 -12.54
CA ALA A 233 4.51 -9.46 -11.93
C ALA A 233 4.63 -9.45 -10.41
N GLU A 234 4.61 -8.23 -9.88
CA GLU A 234 4.47 -7.96 -8.46
C GLU A 234 2.98 -7.96 -8.07
N ALA A 235 2.68 -8.41 -6.85
CA ALA A 235 1.33 -8.65 -6.33
C ALA A 235 0.34 -7.49 -6.54
N ASN A 236 0.67 -6.27 -6.12
CA ASN A 236 -0.23 -5.11 -6.21
C ASN A 236 -0.56 -4.75 -7.66
N ILE A 237 0.46 -4.74 -8.53
CA ILE A 237 0.25 -4.47 -9.96
C ILE A 237 -0.47 -5.63 -10.64
N TYR A 238 -0.23 -6.87 -10.23
CA TYR A 238 -0.93 -8.05 -10.76
C TYR A 238 -2.42 -8.07 -10.38
N ALA A 239 -2.72 -7.75 -9.13
CA ALA A 239 -4.06 -7.72 -8.56
C ALA A 239 -5.00 -6.81 -9.35
N ASP A 240 -4.51 -5.64 -9.78
CA ASP A 240 -5.22 -4.79 -10.73
C ASP A 240 -4.29 -4.08 -11.73
N ALA A 241 -3.86 -4.85 -12.73
CA ALA A 241 -3.03 -4.34 -13.82
C ALA A 241 -3.70 -3.21 -14.62
N HIS A 242 -5.03 -3.20 -14.69
CA HIS A 242 -5.78 -2.16 -15.41
C HIS A 242 -5.78 -0.85 -14.64
N ALA A 243 -5.98 -0.89 -13.32
CA ALA A 243 -5.87 0.27 -12.46
C ALA A 243 -4.45 0.85 -12.50
N ALA A 244 -3.42 0.00 -12.42
CA ALA A 244 -2.03 0.43 -12.50
C ALA A 244 -1.71 1.09 -13.85
N ALA A 245 -2.14 0.51 -14.97
CA ALA A 245 -1.96 1.09 -16.30
C ALA A 245 -2.64 2.47 -16.43
N LEU A 246 -3.86 2.61 -15.88
CA LEU A 246 -4.59 3.88 -15.83
C LEU A 246 -3.79 4.93 -15.06
N VAL A 247 -3.46 4.64 -13.81
CA VAL A 247 -2.77 5.58 -12.94
C VAL A 247 -1.42 6.00 -13.54
N PHE A 248 -0.66 5.07 -14.10
CA PHE A 248 0.64 5.38 -14.73
C PHE A 248 0.45 6.28 -15.96
N SER A 249 -0.62 6.09 -16.74
CA SER A 249 -0.90 6.93 -17.92
C SER A 249 -1.10 8.40 -17.58
N LEU A 250 -1.58 8.73 -16.38
CA LEU A 250 -1.80 10.11 -15.92
C LEU A 250 -0.49 10.90 -15.71
N THR A 251 0.65 10.20 -15.71
CA THR A 251 1.99 10.82 -15.68
C THR A 251 2.45 11.30 -17.07
N SER A 252 1.82 10.80 -18.15
CA SER A 252 2.13 11.16 -19.54
C SER A 252 1.59 12.56 -19.88
N PRO A 253 2.23 13.31 -20.79
CA PRO A 253 1.61 14.49 -21.41
C PRO A 253 0.35 14.15 -22.23
N ASP A 254 0.27 12.93 -22.75
CA ASP A 254 -0.88 12.39 -23.47
C ASP A 254 -1.14 10.96 -22.97
N PRO A 255 -2.04 10.78 -21.96
CA PRO A 255 -2.39 9.47 -21.43
C PRO A 255 -2.93 8.51 -22.51
N SER A 256 -3.52 9.02 -23.60
CA SER A 256 -4.11 8.18 -24.64
C SER A 256 -3.08 7.34 -25.40
N LEU A 257 -1.81 7.76 -25.40
CA LEU A 257 -0.68 7.10 -26.08
C LEU A 257 -0.04 5.97 -25.25
N THR A 258 -0.24 5.99 -23.93
CA THR A 258 0.37 5.05 -22.99
C THR A 258 -0.64 4.09 -22.38
N MET A 259 -1.93 4.42 -22.42
CA MET A 259 -3.02 3.52 -22.05
C MET A 259 -3.08 2.25 -22.92
N PRO A 260 -3.34 1.06 -22.34
CA PRO A 260 -3.57 -0.17 -23.10
C PRO A 260 -4.73 -0.05 -24.10
N LEU A 261 -4.60 -0.71 -25.25
CA LEU A 261 -5.62 -0.67 -26.32
C LEU A 261 -6.96 -1.24 -25.89
N SER A 262 -6.92 -2.36 -25.17
CA SER A 262 -8.09 -3.14 -24.77
C SER A 262 -8.89 -2.51 -23.62
N PHE A 263 -8.37 -1.45 -23.02
CA PHE A 263 -9.04 -0.64 -22.01
C PHE A 263 -9.06 0.82 -22.49
N GLY A 264 -10.04 1.14 -23.33
CA GLY A 264 -10.20 2.48 -23.89
C GLY A 264 -10.84 3.47 -22.90
N PRO A 265 -10.71 4.79 -23.13
CA PRO A 265 -11.40 5.84 -22.36
C PRO A 265 -12.93 5.67 -22.32
N ALA A 266 -13.52 4.92 -23.27
CA ALA A 266 -14.94 4.57 -23.30
C ALA A 266 -15.31 3.42 -22.33
N SER A 267 -14.34 2.64 -21.85
CA SER A 267 -14.56 1.58 -20.86
C SER A 267 -14.73 2.13 -19.43
N PHE A 268 -14.49 3.42 -19.23
CA PHE A 268 -14.60 4.12 -17.93
C PHE A 268 -15.97 4.76 -17.68
N THR A 269 -17.01 4.37 -18.42
CA THR A 269 -18.37 4.90 -18.20
C THR A 269 -19.02 4.27 -16.97
N GLY A 270 -18.67 4.78 -15.79
CA GLY A 270 -19.67 5.00 -14.75
C GLY A 270 -20.69 6.06 -15.22
N PRO A 271 -21.84 6.21 -14.56
CA PRO A 271 -22.91 7.09 -15.01
C PRO A 271 -22.47 8.56 -14.95
N GLY A 272 -22.02 9.08 -16.09
CA GLY A 272 -21.84 10.51 -16.33
C GLY A 272 -20.40 10.95 -16.62
N LYS A 273 -20.20 11.37 -17.87
CA LYS A 273 -19.07 12.13 -18.45
C LYS A 273 -17.88 11.29 -18.92
N SER A 274 -17.68 11.34 -20.25
CA SER A 274 -16.45 10.98 -20.94
C SER A 274 -15.26 11.68 -20.27
N VAL A 275 -14.21 10.92 -19.96
CA VAL A 275 -12.94 11.48 -19.46
C VAL A 275 -12.42 12.45 -20.50
N ALA A 276 -12.54 13.75 -20.23
CA ALA A 276 -12.03 14.80 -21.09
C ALA A 276 -10.50 14.75 -21.09
N HIS A 277 -9.92 13.89 -21.94
CA HIS A 277 -8.49 13.73 -22.17
C HIS A 277 -7.83 14.95 -22.87
N GLY A 278 -8.39 16.16 -22.70
CA GLY A 278 -8.00 17.33 -23.48
C GLY A 278 -7.80 18.64 -22.70
N GLN A 279 -7.91 18.68 -21.36
CA GLN A 279 -7.87 19.96 -20.63
C GLN A 279 -7.08 20.01 -19.32
N ALA A 280 -6.59 18.89 -18.78
CA ALA A 280 -5.77 18.94 -17.57
C ALA A 280 -4.35 19.44 -17.91
N LYS A 281 -4.00 20.67 -17.51
CA LYS A 281 -2.62 21.20 -17.65
C LYS A 281 -1.60 20.48 -16.75
N ARG A 282 -2.08 19.69 -15.79
CA ARG A 282 -1.30 19.05 -14.74
C ARG A 282 -1.19 17.55 -15.01
N ARG A 283 -0.06 16.98 -14.64
CA ARG A 283 0.21 15.54 -14.71
C ARG A 283 0.39 14.99 -13.30
N LEU A 284 0.17 13.69 -13.15
CA LEU A 284 0.42 13.02 -11.88
C LEU A 284 1.93 12.97 -11.62
N ASN A 285 2.35 13.38 -10.43
CA ASN A 285 3.69 13.12 -9.92
C ASN A 285 3.67 11.74 -9.24
N LEU A 286 4.24 10.72 -9.88
CA LEU A 286 4.23 9.35 -9.40
C LEU A 286 5.65 8.88 -9.08
N THR A 287 5.83 8.39 -7.86
CA THR A 287 7.07 7.75 -7.40
C THR A 287 6.82 6.28 -7.13
N LEU A 288 7.59 5.41 -7.79
CA LEU A 288 7.44 3.97 -7.76
C LEU A 288 8.53 3.32 -6.90
N PHE A 289 8.10 2.44 -5.99
CA PHE A 289 8.93 1.56 -5.17
C PHE A 289 8.69 0.10 -5.60
N PRO A 290 9.42 -0.37 -6.63
CA PRO A 290 9.29 -1.74 -7.10
C PRO A 290 10.15 -2.71 -6.26
N LEU A 291 9.96 -4.00 -6.52
CA LEU A 291 10.77 -5.08 -5.93
C LEU A 291 12.28 -4.88 -6.10
N ASP A 292 12.70 -4.13 -7.12
CA ASP A 292 14.10 -3.77 -7.37
C ASP A 292 14.78 -3.14 -6.14
N ILE A 293 14.04 -2.38 -5.31
CA ILE A 293 14.57 -1.74 -4.10
C ILE A 293 14.02 -2.35 -2.82
N THR A 294 12.73 -2.69 -2.77
CA THR A 294 12.09 -3.13 -1.51
C THR A 294 12.66 -4.45 -0.99
N THR A 295 13.08 -5.35 -1.88
CA THR A 295 13.64 -6.66 -1.51
C THR A 295 14.97 -6.58 -0.75
N THR A 296 15.64 -5.43 -0.77
CA THR A 296 16.93 -5.20 -0.10
C THR A 296 16.80 -4.64 1.31
N HIS A 297 15.61 -4.19 1.70
CA HIS A 297 15.33 -3.60 3.00
C HIS A 297 14.76 -4.67 3.92
N LEU A 298 15.54 -5.08 4.90
CA LEU A 298 15.25 -6.26 5.71
C LEU A 298 15.04 -5.88 7.17
N MET A 299 14.09 -6.57 7.81
CA MET A 299 13.99 -6.65 9.26
C MET A 299 14.38 -8.06 9.71
N HIS A 300 15.45 -8.16 10.49
CA HIS A 300 15.92 -9.44 11.03
C HIS A 300 15.11 -9.84 12.25
N LYS A 301 14.91 -11.15 12.43
CA LYS A 301 14.16 -11.70 13.56
C LYS A 301 14.81 -11.35 14.90
N GLU A 302 16.14 -11.39 14.98
CA GLU A 302 16.87 -11.10 16.21
C GLU A 302 16.66 -9.66 16.67
N ASP A 303 16.78 -8.70 15.74
CA ASP A 303 16.52 -7.28 16.02
C ASP A 303 15.07 -7.06 16.48
N TYR A 304 14.11 -7.72 15.82
CA TYR A 304 12.69 -7.68 16.20
C TYR A 304 12.46 -8.24 17.61
N ASP A 305 12.96 -9.44 17.89
CA ASP A 305 12.80 -10.09 19.20
C ASP A 305 13.42 -9.24 20.31
N GLN A 306 14.59 -8.65 20.06
CA GLN A 306 15.27 -7.77 21.00
C GLN A 306 14.49 -6.48 21.24
N ALA A 307 13.97 -5.83 20.19
CA ALA A 307 13.19 -4.61 20.30
C ALA A 307 11.88 -4.82 21.08
N MET A 308 11.23 -5.97 20.92
CA MET A 308 9.95 -6.28 21.57
C MET A 308 10.08 -6.81 23.00
N ALA A 309 11.27 -7.27 23.43
CA ALA A 309 11.45 -8.04 24.66
C ALA A 309 10.90 -7.34 25.91
N ASN A 310 11.27 -6.07 26.13
CA ASN A 310 10.84 -5.32 27.32
C ASN A 310 9.32 -5.08 27.31
N ASP A 311 8.77 -4.62 26.19
CA ASP A 311 7.34 -4.34 26.08
C ASP A 311 6.50 -5.62 26.20
N LEU A 312 7.00 -6.77 25.74
CA LEU A 312 6.36 -8.07 25.95
C LEU A 312 6.36 -8.49 27.43
N GLU A 313 7.49 -8.33 28.12
CA GLU A 313 7.61 -8.63 29.56
C GLU A 313 6.68 -7.74 30.40
N ASP A 314 6.62 -6.45 30.06
CA ASP A 314 5.74 -5.46 30.71
C ASP A 314 4.27 -5.64 30.36
N GLY A 315 3.98 -6.39 29.30
CA GLY A 315 2.64 -6.76 28.89
C GLY A 315 1.92 -5.74 28.02
N SER A 316 2.66 -5.04 27.17
CA SER A 316 2.13 -4.18 26.10
C SER A 316 1.14 -4.94 25.20
N PRO A 317 -0.12 -4.46 25.09
CA PRO A 317 -1.09 -4.93 24.11
C PRO A 317 -0.54 -4.98 22.67
N LEU A 318 0.15 -3.91 22.24
CA LEU A 318 0.71 -3.81 20.88
C LEU A 318 1.82 -4.83 20.66
N ALA A 319 2.79 -4.93 21.57
CA ALA A 319 3.90 -5.87 21.42
C ALA A 319 3.40 -7.33 21.40
N ARG A 320 2.41 -7.67 22.23
CA ARG A 320 1.76 -8.99 22.21
C ARG A 320 1.10 -9.27 20.86
N TRP A 321 0.28 -8.34 20.37
CA TRP A 321 -0.42 -8.51 19.10
C TRP A 321 0.55 -8.59 17.90
N LEU A 322 1.57 -7.73 17.85
CA LEU A 322 2.61 -7.77 16.83
C LEU A 322 3.41 -9.08 16.89
N SER A 323 3.76 -9.56 18.09
CA SER A 323 4.49 -10.82 18.24
C SER A 323 3.74 -12.00 17.62
N MET A 324 2.41 -11.97 17.59
CA MET A 324 1.60 -13.00 16.94
C MET A 324 1.67 -12.86 15.41
N CYS A 325 1.42 -11.66 14.89
CA CYS A 325 1.36 -11.42 13.45
C CYS A 325 2.75 -11.58 12.81
N VAL A 326 3.76 -10.86 13.31
CA VAL A 326 5.10 -10.80 12.73
C VAL A 326 5.84 -12.14 12.87
N SER A 327 5.64 -12.89 13.95
CA SER A 327 6.22 -14.23 14.06
C SER A 327 5.69 -15.19 13.00
N ALA A 328 4.40 -15.09 12.63
CA ALA A 328 3.84 -15.89 11.54
C ALA A 328 4.51 -15.57 10.19
N LEU A 329 4.88 -14.30 9.96
CA LEU A 329 5.64 -13.90 8.78
C LEU A 329 7.06 -14.49 8.77
N PHE A 330 7.78 -14.44 9.90
CA PHE A 330 9.09 -15.09 10.02
C PHE A 330 9.00 -16.61 9.79
N ASP A 331 7.99 -17.27 10.35
CA ASP A 331 7.72 -18.70 10.14
C ASP A 331 7.49 -19.02 8.66
N LYS A 332 6.70 -18.18 7.97
CA LYS A 332 6.41 -18.32 6.53
C LYS A 332 7.68 -18.19 5.71
N VAL A 333 8.48 -17.14 5.93
CA VAL A 333 9.76 -16.94 5.21
C VAL A 333 10.72 -18.11 5.46
N ALA A 334 10.84 -18.56 6.71
CA ALA A 334 11.66 -19.71 7.05
C ALA A 334 11.18 -21.00 6.34
N SER A 335 9.86 -21.18 6.20
CA SER A 335 9.27 -22.32 5.49
C SER A 335 9.57 -22.33 3.99
N GLN A 336 9.49 -21.17 3.33
CA GLN A 336 9.78 -21.04 1.90
C GLN A 336 11.26 -21.31 1.61
N ARG A 337 12.17 -20.76 2.43
CA ARG A 337 13.62 -21.03 2.30
C ARG A 337 13.96 -22.52 2.40
N ARG A 338 13.26 -23.26 3.28
CA ARG A 338 13.41 -24.72 3.38
C ARG A 338 12.91 -25.43 2.14
N ALA A 339 11.79 -25.00 1.56
CA ALA A 339 11.20 -25.59 0.37
C ALA A 339 12.06 -25.39 -0.89
N THR A 340 12.80 -24.28 -0.99
CA THR A 340 13.67 -23.97 -2.14
C THR A 340 15.11 -24.51 -2.01
N GLY A 341 15.38 -25.40 -1.05
CA GLY A 341 16.69 -26.06 -0.91
C GLY A 341 17.81 -25.14 -0.41
N GLY A 342 17.48 -24.00 0.20
CA GLY A 342 18.48 -23.14 0.84
C GLY A 342 19.19 -23.88 1.99
N GLN A 343 20.51 -23.75 2.09
CA GLN A 343 21.26 -24.30 3.23
C GLN A 343 20.66 -23.77 4.54
N CYS A 344 20.37 -24.69 5.47
CA CYS A 344 19.94 -24.38 6.82
C CYS A 344 21.12 -23.74 7.58
N GLY A 345 21.36 -22.45 7.35
CA GLY A 345 22.07 -21.63 8.33
C GLY A 345 21.29 -21.63 9.65
N SER A 346 21.95 -21.33 10.77
CA SER A 346 21.29 -21.21 12.07
C SER A 346 20.01 -20.37 11.96
N SER A 347 19.01 -20.67 12.79
CA SER A 347 17.72 -19.96 12.88
C SER A 347 17.83 -18.43 13.04
N THR A 348 19.05 -17.93 13.30
CA THR A 348 19.44 -16.55 13.52
C THR A 348 19.47 -15.65 12.28
N ASN A 349 19.46 -16.18 11.04
CA ASN A 349 19.51 -15.33 9.83
C ASN A 349 18.16 -15.18 9.08
N THR A 350 17.04 -15.33 9.80
CA THR A 350 15.70 -15.12 9.22
C THR A 350 15.39 -13.62 9.18
N ALA A 351 14.99 -13.13 8.00
CA ALA A 351 14.65 -11.73 7.80
C ALA A 351 13.46 -11.59 6.85
N VAL A 352 12.63 -10.58 7.07
CA VAL A 352 11.47 -10.26 6.24
C VAL A 352 11.77 -9.01 5.43
N GLN A 353 11.24 -8.95 4.20
CA GLN A 353 11.37 -7.79 3.33
C GLN A 353 10.33 -6.73 3.72
N LEU A 354 10.75 -5.47 3.81
CA LEU A 354 9.90 -4.34 4.19
C LEU A 354 9.53 -3.54 2.93
N HIS A 355 8.45 -3.94 2.27
CA HIS A 355 7.94 -3.32 1.05
C HIS A 355 7.21 -2.01 1.36
N ASP A 356 6.17 -2.10 2.19
CA ASP A 356 5.27 -0.98 2.46
C ASP A 356 5.88 0.07 3.38
N PRO A 357 6.60 -0.31 4.47
CA PRO A 357 7.23 0.67 5.35
C PRO A 357 8.24 1.54 4.61
N LEU A 358 8.89 1.02 3.57
CA LEU A 358 9.86 1.78 2.78
C LEU A 358 9.20 2.96 2.04
N CYS A 359 7.99 2.75 1.50
CA CYS A 359 7.21 3.81 0.85
C CYS A 359 6.80 4.90 1.85
N MET A 360 6.40 4.50 3.05
CA MET A 360 6.06 5.44 4.12
C MET A 360 7.29 6.24 4.57
N TRP A 361 8.44 5.58 4.75
CA TRP A 361 9.69 6.23 5.11
C TRP A 361 10.10 7.27 4.07
N TYR A 362 9.92 6.99 2.78
CA TYR A 362 10.10 7.97 1.72
C TYR A 362 9.14 9.15 1.85
N ALA A 363 7.85 8.90 1.96
CA ALA A 363 6.85 9.98 2.04
C ALA A 363 7.16 10.95 3.19
N MET A 364 7.65 10.43 4.31
CA MET A 364 8.10 11.18 5.48
C MET A 364 9.39 11.97 5.23
N THR A 365 10.39 11.36 4.59
CA THR A 365 11.76 11.88 4.59
C THR A 365 12.24 12.45 3.25
N SER A 366 11.43 12.39 2.19
CA SER A 366 11.82 12.77 0.82
C SER A 366 12.34 14.20 0.64
N ASP A 367 11.97 15.12 1.54
CA ASP A 367 12.43 16.51 1.52
C ASP A 367 13.71 16.73 2.39
N ALA A 368 14.10 15.73 3.18
CA ALA A 368 15.16 15.84 4.20
C ALA A 368 16.35 14.89 3.96
N LEU A 369 16.11 13.74 3.32
CA LEU A 369 17.13 12.73 3.06
C LEU A 369 17.31 12.51 1.55
N GLU A 370 18.50 12.06 1.15
CA GLU A 370 18.82 11.79 -0.25
C GLU A 370 18.29 10.42 -0.68
N TRP A 371 17.37 10.43 -1.64
CA TRP A 371 16.84 9.23 -2.29
C TRP A 371 17.32 9.16 -3.73
N LYS A 372 17.75 7.98 -4.18
CA LYS A 372 18.29 7.79 -5.53
C LYS A 372 17.21 7.31 -6.49
N THR A 373 17.07 8.02 -7.60
CA THR A 373 16.20 7.65 -8.72
C THR A 373 17.00 6.89 -9.78
N ALA A 374 16.32 6.06 -10.57
CA ALA A 374 16.97 5.28 -11.65
C ALA A 374 17.69 6.15 -12.69
N ILE A 375 17.15 7.34 -12.94
CA ILE A 375 17.74 8.37 -13.80
C ILE A 375 17.94 9.62 -12.95
N ASP A 376 19.16 10.16 -12.95
CA ASP A 376 19.49 11.39 -12.24
C ASP A 376 18.55 12.52 -12.68
N CYS A 377 17.75 13.03 -11.74
CA CYS A 377 16.78 14.10 -11.96
C CYS A 377 15.78 13.82 -13.11
N GLY A 378 15.40 12.56 -13.33
CA GLY A 378 14.60 12.13 -14.48
C GLY A 378 13.38 11.26 -14.17
N TRP A 379 12.81 10.71 -15.24
CA TRP A 379 11.66 9.83 -15.25
C TRP A 379 11.85 8.73 -16.29
N GLU A 380 11.17 7.61 -16.11
CA GLU A 380 11.16 6.48 -17.04
C GLU A 380 9.77 6.28 -17.66
N ASP A 381 9.74 5.87 -18.93
CA ASP A 381 8.50 5.39 -19.59
C ASP A 381 8.25 3.95 -19.16
N ILE A 382 7.63 3.80 -17.99
CA ILE A 382 7.19 2.52 -17.45
C ILE A 382 5.71 2.34 -17.78
N ARG A 383 5.37 1.22 -18.42
CA ARG A 383 3.97 0.83 -18.73
C ARG A 383 3.63 -0.49 -18.07
N VAL A 384 2.36 -0.87 -18.08
CA VAL A 384 1.88 -2.11 -17.46
C VAL A 384 1.24 -2.99 -18.53
N GLU A 385 1.66 -4.26 -18.60
CA GLU A 385 1.00 -5.28 -19.42
C GLU A 385 -0.28 -5.76 -18.72
N VAL A 386 -1.41 -5.76 -19.43
CA VAL A 386 -2.75 -5.99 -18.81
C VAL A 386 -3.48 -7.21 -19.37
N ILE A 387 -3.00 -7.83 -20.45
CA ILE A 387 -3.70 -8.88 -21.20
C ILE A 387 -2.92 -10.20 -21.19
N GLY A 388 -1.59 -10.13 -21.34
CA GLY A 388 -0.77 -11.31 -21.59
C GLY A 388 -1.01 -12.43 -20.57
N GLU A 389 -1.28 -13.65 -21.04
CA GLU A 389 -1.59 -14.81 -20.19
C GLU A 389 -0.51 -15.06 -19.12
N TRP A 390 0.76 -14.89 -19.49
CA TRP A 390 1.93 -15.16 -18.63
C TRP A 390 2.59 -13.90 -18.06
N THR A 391 2.20 -12.73 -18.56
CA THR A 391 2.90 -11.46 -18.32
C THR A 391 1.98 -10.34 -17.84
N LYS A 392 0.69 -10.61 -17.61
CA LYS A 392 -0.22 -9.66 -16.97
C LYS A 392 0.40 -9.16 -15.66
N GLY A 393 0.34 -7.85 -15.44
CA GLY A 393 0.91 -7.18 -14.27
C GLY A 393 2.41 -6.86 -14.40
N GLN A 394 3.06 -7.23 -15.51
CA GLN A 394 4.45 -6.86 -15.72
C GLN A 394 4.60 -5.35 -15.90
N THR A 395 5.52 -4.74 -15.15
CA THR A 395 5.98 -3.36 -15.37
C THR A 395 7.05 -3.36 -16.46
N VAL A 396 6.68 -2.85 -17.63
CA VAL A 396 7.47 -2.90 -18.88
C VAL A 396 8.23 -1.59 -19.09
N ILE A 397 9.51 -1.71 -19.38
CA ILE A 397 10.38 -0.61 -19.82
C ILE A 397 11.03 -0.94 -21.17
N ASP A 398 11.17 0.05 -22.04
CA ASP A 398 11.93 -0.11 -23.29
C ASP A 398 13.43 0.08 -23.04
N GLY A 399 14.14 -1.02 -22.83
CA GLY A 399 15.60 -1.02 -22.68
C GLY A 399 16.37 -0.96 -24.01
N ARG A 400 15.70 -0.82 -25.15
CA ARG A 400 16.37 -0.74 -26.45
C ARG A 400 16.93 0.67 -26.67
N MET A 401 18.16 0.76 -27.18
CA MET A 401 18.82 2.04 -27.53
C MET A 401 18.27 2.61 -28.86
N MET A 402 16.94 2.75 -28.97
CA MET A 402 16.26 3.22 -30.17
C MET A 402 16.16 4.74 -30.19
N VAL A 403 16.31 5.34 -31.38
CA VAL A 403 16.12 6.77 -31.59
C VAL A 403 14.63 7.10 -31.42
N LYS A 404 14.32 8.10 -30.59
CA LYS A 404 12.98 8.66 -30.46
C LYS A 404 12.73 9.68 -31.56
N HIS A 405 11.49 9.74 -32.02
CA HIS A 405 11.07 10.52 -33.17
C HIS A 405 9.96 11.50 -32.78
N SER A 406 9.89 12.64 -33.47
CA SER A 406 8.73 13.54 -33.38
C SER A 406 7.48 12.87 -33.96
N GLN A 407 6.29 13.25 -33.49
CA GLN A 407 5.03 12.74 -34.05
C GLN A 407 4.93 12.97 -35.56
N GLN A 408 5.34 14.15 -36.04
CA GLN A 408 5.36 14.49 -37.46
C GLN A 408 6.25 13.55 -38.27
N SER A 409 7.44 13.23 -37.78
CA SER A 409 8.37 12.32 -38.49
C SER A 409 7.88 10.88 -38.59
N LEU A 410 6.93 10.47 -37.73
CA LEU A 410 6.30 9.15 -37.80
C LEU A 410 5.07 9.12 -38.71
N GLY A 411 4.74 10.24 -39.37
CA GLY A 411 3.56 10.35 -40.24
C GLY A 411 2.23 10.27 -39.48
N LEU A 412 2.22 10.61 -38.19
CA LEU A 412 1.02 10.64 -37.35
C LEU A 412 0.43 12.06 -37.40
N GLU A 413 -0.83 12.20 -37.81
CA GLU A 413 -1.50 13.51 -37.77
C GLU A 413 -1.73 13.97 -36.32
N ALA A 414 -1.69 15.28 -36.09
CA ALA A 414 -1.96 15.86 -34.77
C ALA A 414 -3.41 15.59 -34.37
N GLY A 415 -3.61 14.78 -33.32
CA GLY A 415 -4.94 14.37 -32.86
C GLY A 415 -5.44 13.03 -33.44
N GLU A 416 -4.76 12.45 -34.43
CA GLU A 416 -4.89 11.01 -34.67
C GLU A 416 -4.13 10.28 -33.57
N SER A 417 -4.84 9.91 -32.50
CA SER A 417 -4.37 8.91 -31.54
C SER A 417 -4.32 7.55 -32.24
N SER A 418 -3.46 7.40 -33.24
CA SER A 418 -3.09 6.10 -33.79
C SER A 418 -2.30 5.44 -32.66
N ARG A 419 -3.03 4.79 -31.75
CA ARG A 419 -2.53 3.93 -30.69
C ARG A 419 -1.87 2.73 -31.38
N ASN A 420 -0.71 2.97 -31.96
CA ASN A 420 0.03 2.01 -32.76
C ASN A 420 1.19 1.48 -31.90
N LYS A 421 1.71 0.31 -32.25
CA LYS A 421 2.86 -0.37 -31.63
C LYS A 421 4.13 0.50 -31.52
N ARG A 422 4.15 1.67 -32.16
CA ARG A 422 5.26 2.63 -32.18
C ARG A 422 5.11 3.79 -31.20
N SER A 423 4.06 3.86 -30.36
CA SER A 423 3.90 4.99 -29.41
C SER A 423 5.08 5.13 -28.43
N TRP A 424 5.80 4.04 -28.15
CA TRP A 424 7.07 4.01 -27.40
C TRP A 424 8.20 4.84 -28.01
N LEU A 425 8.16 5.07 -29.32
CA LEU A 425 9.19 5.81 -30.05
C LEU A 425 8.86 7.30 -30.21
N ILE A 426 7.74 7.77 -29.66
CA ILE A 426 7.38 9.18 -29.73
C ILE A 426 8.11 9.93 -28.62
N GLU A 427 8.92 10.91 -29.01
CA GLU A 427 9.74 11.69 -28.09
C GLU A 427 8.88 12.45 -27.07
N GLY A 428 9.20 12.28 -25.79
CA GLY A 428 8.58 13.03 -24.69
C GLY A 428 7.13 12.64 -24.34
N GLN A 429 6.51 11.69 -25.03
CA GLN A 429 5.09 11.31 -24.87
C GLN A 429 4.87 10.01 -24.06
N GLY A 430 5.93 9.45 -23.50
CA GLY A 430 5.83 8.28 -22.61
C GLY A 430 5.31 8.63 -21.22
N ASN A 431 5.07 7.60 -20.41
CA ASN A 431 4.85 7.78 -18.99
C ASN A 431 6.07 8.43 -18.34
N LYS A 432 5.85 9.15 -17.24
CA LYS A 432 6.89 9.84 -16.47
C LYS A 432 6.87 9.35 -15.04
N VAL A 433 7.37 8.13 -14.85
CA VAL A 433 7.42 7.48 -13.53
C VAL A 433 8.79 7.71 -12.91
N LYS A 434 8.83 8.17 -11.66
CA LYS A 434 10.06 8.28 -10.87
C LYS A 434 10.30 6.97 -10.12
N ARG A 435 11.16 6.11 -10.64
CA ARG A 435 11.51 4.85 -9.98
C ARG A 435 12.66 5.04 -8.98
N ILE A 436 12.45 4.60 -7.75
CA ILE A 436 13.46 4.66 -6.69
C ILE A 436 14.34 3.40 -6.75
N VAL A 437 15.65 3.61 -6.67
CA VAL A 437 16.68 2.54 -6.77
C VAL A 437 17.70 2.59 -5.64
N GLY A 438 17.65 3.61 -4.78
CA GLY A 438 18.46 3.66 -3.57
C GLY A 438 17.80 4.51 -2.48
N SER A 439 18.03 4.11 -1.24
CA SER A 439 17.55 4.79 -0.04
C SER A 439 18.71 5.39 0.77
N PRO A 440 18.42 6.26 1.75
CA PRO A 440 19.43 6.80 2.66
C PRO A 440 20.16 5.74 3.52
N GLY A 441 19.58 4.55 3.68
CA GLY A 441 20.16 3.51 4.55
C GLY A 441 19.41 2.18 4.47
N ALA A 442 19.79 1.33 3.52
CA ALA A 442 19.13 0.03 3.33
C ALA A 442 19.34 -0.94 4.51
N SER A 443 20.55 -1.00 5.07
CA SER A 443 20.88 -1.91 6.18
C SER A 443 20.44 -1.41 7.56
N THR A 444 20.08 -0.13 7.68
CA THR A 444 19.69 0.49 8.95
C THR A 444 18.18 0.69 9.06
N PHE A 445 17.45 0.56 7.95
CA PHE A 445 16.02 0.85 7.93
C PHE A 445 15.19 -0.05 8.84
N GLY A 446 15.49 -1.35 8.90
CA GLY A 446 14.79 -2.29 9.80
C GLY A 446 14.89 -1.87 11.27
N GLN A 447 16.09 -1.47 11.71
CA GLN A 447 16.30 -0.96 13.07
C GLN A 447 15.57 0.37 13.30
N TYR A 448 15.66 1.31 12.34
CA TYR A 448 14.94 2.58 12.40
C TYR A 448 13.42 2.38 12.54
N LEU A 449 12.84 1.45 11.79
CA LEU A 449 11.42 1.09 11.87
C LEU A 449 11.06 0.58 13.27
N LEU A 450 11.85 -0.32 13.83
CA LEU A 450 11.62 -0.88 15.16
C LEU A 450 11.71 0.21 16.23
N GLU A 451 12.76 1.03 16.21
CA GLU A 451 12.93 2.16 17.12
C GLU A 451 11.75 3.15 17.04
N ALA A 452 11.21 3.42 15.85
CA ALA A 452 10.02 4.24 15.70
C ALA A 452 8.78 3.61 16.37
N ILE A 453 8.58 2.31 16.25
CA ILE A 453 7.38 1.62 16.75
C ILE A 453 7.43 1.43 18.27
N VAL A 454 8.57 1.01 18.83
CA VAL A 454 8.70 0.67 20.26
C VAL A 454 9.43 1.69 21.12
N GLY A 455 10.29 2.53 20.55
CA GLY A 455 11.47 3.11 21.22
C GLY A 455 11.32 4.35 22.09
#